data_AF-A0A8D0G2U9-F1
#
_entry.id   AF-A0A8D0G2U9-F1
#
_cell.length_a   1.000
_cell.length_b   1.000
_cell.length_c   1.000
_cell.angle_alpha   90.00
_cell.angle_beta   90.00
_cell.angle_gamma   90.00
#
_symmetry.space_group_name_H-M   'P 1'
#
loop_
_entity.id
_entity.type
_entity.pdbx_description
1 polymer ?
#
loop_
_entity_poly.entity_id
_entity_poly.type
_entity_poly.pdbx_seq_one_letter_code
_entity_poly.pdbx_strand_id
1 'polypeptide(L)'
;MDEIYMLSVYDDTTFTSILSLDCLPDPERTHFMWGFSKDFGMCGIRVGVLYTRNHEVRKAVNRLAVFHGCPGPVQHVLHQFLSERDWLDNVFFPTNKRRLKEAKEVLVNGLANIGIPILKSS
;
A
#
# COMPACT_ATOMS: atom_id res chain seq x y z
N MET A 1 0.66 12.04 -0.35
CA MET A 1 1.04 10.96 0.57
C MET A 1 1.00 9.67 -0.20
N ASP A 2 2.17 9.10 -0.43
CA ASP A 2 2.31 7.76 -0.99
C ASP A 2 2.29 6.78 0.18
N GLU A 3 1.23 5.98 0.26
CA GLU A 3 0.98 5.01 1.32
C GLU A 3 1.08 3.58 0.78
N ILE A 4 1.83 3.34 -0.30
CA ILE A 4 1.94 2.04 -0.99
C ILE A 4 2.36 0.85 -0.09
N TYR A 5 2.92 1.11 1.09
CA TYR A 5 3.33 0.11 2.10
C TYR A 5 2.41 0.06 3.32
N MET A 6 1.21 0.66 3.28
CA MET A 6 0.36 0.81 4.47
C MET A 6 -0.06 -0.52 5.12
N LEU A 7 -0.16 -1.62 4.36
CA LEU A 7 -0.49 -2.95 4.90
C LEU A 7 0.75 -3.81 5.18
N SER A 8 1.94 -3.27 4.96
CA SER A 8 3.23 -3.92 5.17
C SER A 8 3.87 -3.59 6.54
N VAL A 9 3.08 -3.14 7.51
CA VAL A 9 3.51 -2.92 8.91
C VAL A 9 3.31 -4.21 9.72
N TYR A 10 4.40 -4.71 10.29
CA TYR A 10 4.48 -6.05 10.92
C TYR A 10 5.00 -6.04 12.37
N ASP A 11 5.40 -4.88 12.88
CA ASP A 11 5.68 -4.69 14.31
C ASP A 11 4.37 -4.31 15.03
N ASP A 12 4.40 -4.16 16.37
CA ASP A 12 3.20 -3.88 17.19
C ASP A 12 2.66 -2.43 17.04
N THR A 13 3.02 -1.76 15.94
CA THR A 13 2.61 -0.39 15.63
C THR A 13 1.52 -0.39 14.57
N THR A 14 0.53 0.47 14.74
CA THR A 14 -0.53 0.67 13.75
C THR A 14 -0.14 1.80 12.79
N PHE A 15 -0.16 1.50 11.49
CA PHE A 15 -0.01 2.53 10.47
C PHE A 15 -1.12 3.58 10.58
N THR A 16 -0.75 4.86 10.58
CA THR A 16 -1.70 5.97 10.57
C THR A 16 -1.74 6.59 9.18
N SER A 17 -2.87 6.43 8.48
CA SER A 17 -3.07 7.01 7.16
C SER A 17 -3.28 8.53 7.26
N ILE A 18 -2.88 9.27 6.24
CA ILE A 18 -3.27 10.68 6.11
C ILE A 18 -4.79 10.85 6.11
N LEU A 19 -5.51 9.85 5.58
CA LEU A 19 -6.97 9.89 5.48
C LEU A 19 -7.68 9.58 6.81
N SER A 20 -6.96 9.09 7.83
CA SER A 20 -7.52 8.88 9.17
C SER A 20 -7.38 10.09 10.09
N LEU A 21 -6.74 11.18 9.64
CA LEU A 21 -6.64 12.40 10.43
C LEU A 21 -7.97 13.16 10.46
N ASP A 22 -8.37 13.65 11.63
CA ASP A 22 -9.60 14.42 11.83
C ASP A 22 -9.65 15.69 10.96
N CYS A 23 -8.49 16.33 10.77
CA CYS A 23 -8.34 17.47 9.89
C CYS A 23 -7.10 17.33 9.01
N LEU A 24 -7.31 17.47 7.70
CA LEU A 24 -6.20 17.62 6.75
C LEU A 24 -5.75 19.08 6.76
N PRO A 25 -4.44 19.38 6.77
CA PRO A 25 -3.94 20.76 6.75
C PRO A 25 -4.49 21.58 5.57
N ASP A 26 -4.54 20.97 4.38
CA ASP A 26 -5.24 21.50 3.21
C ASP A 26 -5.83 20.31 2.42
N PRO A 27 -7.15 20.07 2.48
CA PRO A 27 -7.80 18.97 1.78
C PRO A 27 -7.65 19.02 0.24
N GLU A 28 -7.55 20.22 -0.35
CA GLU A 28 -7.42 20.42 -1.81
C GLU A 28 -5.97 20.23 -2.29
N ARG A 29 -5.00 20.28 -1.38
CA ARG A 29 -3.58 20.00 -1.66
C ARG A 29 -3.09 18.67 -1.08
N THR A 30 -3.97 17.93 -0.43
CA THR A 30 -3.67 16.59 0.10
C THR A 30 -4.19 15.54 -0.88
N HIS A 31 -3.26 14.73 -1.37
CA HIS A 31 -3.54 13.64 -2.31
C HIS A 31 -3.00 12.34 -1.71
N PHE A 32 -3.82 11.30 -1.67
CA PHE A 32 -3.43 9.96 -1.24
C PHE A 32 -3.14 9.08 -2.46
N MET A 33 -2.09 8.29 -2.37
CA MET A 33 -1.70 7.32 -3.40
C MET A 33 -1.45 5.96 -2.76
N TRP A 34 -1.89 4.90 -3.45
CA TRP A 34 -1.66 3.52 -3.04
C TRP A 34 -1.67 2.59 -4.26
N GLY A 35 -1.31 1.32 -4.09
CA GLY A 35 -1.48 0.31 -5.14
C GLY A 35 -1.08 -1.09 -4.71
N PHE A 36 -1.35 -2.07 -5.59
CA PHE A 36 -1.19 -3.50 -5.29
C PHE A 36 0.25 -4.00 -5.33
N SER A 37 1.21 -3.14 -5.71
CA SER A 37 2.56 -3.59 -6.04
C SER A 37 3.37 -4.08 -4.84
N LYS A 38 3.09 -3.58 -3.64
CA LYS A 38 3.89 -3.86 -2.44
C LYS A 38 3.10 -4.72 -1.46
N ASP A 39 1.99 -4.19 -0.94
CA ASP A 39 1.15 -4.87 0.05
C ASP A 39 0.65 -6.25 -0.42
N PHE A 40 0.35 -6.38 -1.71
CA PHE A 40 -0.11 -7.64 -2.32
C PHE A 40 0.94 -8.36 -3.15
N GLY A 41 2.15 -7.79 -3.30
CA GLY A 41 3.20 -8.34 -4.17
C GLY A 41 2.83 -8.42 -5.66
N MET A 42 1.76 -7.75 -6.10
CA MET A 42 1.24 -7.84 -7.48
C MET A 42 1.84 -6.75 -8.37
N CYS A 43 3.16 -6.55 -8.34
CA CYS A 43 3.80 -5.45 -9.08
C CYS A 43 3.58 -5.52 -10.59
N GLY A 44 3.39 -6.72 -11.16
CA GLY A 44 3.13 -6.92 -12.59
C GLY A 44 1.73 -6.50 -13.05
N ILE A 45 0.76 -6.34 -12.14
CA ILE A 45 -0.63 -6.02 -12.51
C ILE A 45 -0.83 -4.54 -12.86
N ARG A 46 0.13 -3.69 -12.47
CA ARG A 46 0.19 -2.25 -12.78
C ARG A 46 -1.06 -1.45 -12.36
N VAL A 47 -1.62 -1.77 -11.20
CA VAL A 47 -2.77 -1.04 -10.65
C VAL A 47 -2.35 -0.15 -9.47
N GLY A 48 -2.61 1.14 -9.62
CA GLY A 48 -2.47 2.17 -8.60
C GLY A 48 -3.78 2.94 -8.42
N VAL A 49 -3.89 3.59 -7.27
CA VAL A 49 -5.05 4.36 -6.83
C VAL A 49 -4.56 5.76 -6.47
N LEU A 50 -5.23 6.77 -7.00
CA LEU A 50 -5.11 8.16 -6.58
C LEU A 50 -6.44 8.58 -5.96
N TYR A 51 -6.40 9.02 -4.70
CA TYR A 51 -7.52 9.67 -4.04
C TYR A 51 -7.20 11.15 -3.84
N THR A 52 -8.07 12.02 -4.32
CA THR A 52 -7.95 13.46 -4.15
C THR A 52 -9.33 14.11 -4.06
N ARG A 53 -9.45 15.15 -3.22
CA ARG A 53 -10.64 16.00 -3.13
C ARG A 53 -10.63 17.11 -4.21
N ASN A 54 -9.45 17.42 -4.74
CA ASN A 54 -9.26 18.45 -5.75
C ASN A 54 -9.85 18.06 -7.11
N HIS A 55 -10.88 18.79 -7.51
CA HIS A 55 -11.61 18.50 -8.74
C HIS A 55 -10.74 18.69 -10.00
N GLU A 56 -9.90 19.71 -10.02
CA GLU A 56 -9.05 20.02 -11.18
C GLU A 56 -7.97 18.96 -11.36
N VAL A 57 -7.37 18.47 -10.28
CA VAL A 57 -6.43 17.34 -10.31
C VAL A 57 -7.12 16.09 -10.83
N ARG A 58 -8.30 15.75 -10.30
CA ARG A 58 -9.08 14.58 -10.77
C ARG A 58 -9.42 14.68 -12.26
N LYS A 59 -9.84 15.86 -12.73
CA LYS A 59 -10.17 16.13 -14.13
C LYS A 59 -8.94 15.99 -15.03
N ALA A 60 -7.79 16.52 -14.60
CA ALA A 60 -6.53 16.40 -15.33
C ALA A 60 -6.08 14.93 -15.45
N VAL A 61 -6.11 14.18 -14.34
CA VAL A 61 -5.73 12.76 -14.32
C VAL A 61 -6.67 11.91 -15.16
N ASN A 62 -7.99 12.18 -15.15
CA ASN A 62 -8.94 11.47 -16.00
C ASN A 62 -8.65 11.66 -17.50
N ARG A 63 -8.12 12.81 -17.91
CA ARG A 63 -7.68 13.01 -19.31
C ARG A 63 -6.46 12.16 -19.68
N LEU A 64 -5.61 11.84 -18.70
CA LEU A 64 -4.45 10.96 -18.88
C LEU A 64 -4.82 9.47 -18.78
N ALA A 65 -5.92 9.14 -18.10
CA ALA A 65 -6.37 7.77 -17.88
C ALA A 65 -6.67 7.01 -19.19
N VAL A 66 -6.89 7.71 -20.32
CA VAL A 66 -7.05 7.05 -21.63
C VAL A 66 -5.81 6.25 -22.04
N PHE A 67 -4.61 6.64 -21.59
CA PHE A 67 -3.35 5.95 -21.90
C PHE A 67 -2.89 4.98 -20.80
N HIS A 68 -3.41 5.14 -19.58
CA HIS A 68 -2.93 4.46 -18.39
C HIS A 68 -4.05 3.82 -17.56
N GLY A 69 -5.22 3.62 -18.17
CA GLY A 69 -6.38 3.03 -17.52
C GLY A 69 -6.13 1.58 -17.12
N CYS A 70 -6.67 1.18 -15.97
CA CYS A 70 -6.67 -0.21 -15.56
C CYS A 70 -7.53 -1.04 -16.54
N PRO A 71 -7.01 -2.11 -17.16
CA PRO A 71 -7.80 -2.92 -18.09
C PRO A 71 -9.05 -3.52 -17.41
N GLY A 72 -10.19 -3.55 -18.11
CA GLY A 72 -11.45 -4.08 -17.57
C GLY A 72 -11.35 -5.49 -16.95
N PRO A 73 -10.69 -6.46 -17.60
CA PRO A 73 -10.47 -7.79 -17.00
C PRO A 73 -9.68 -7.74 -15.68
N VAL A 74 -8.67 -6.87 -15.59
CA VAL A 74 -7.89 -6.66 -14.36
C VAL A 74 -8.77 -6.07 -13.27
N GLN A 75 -9.61 -5.07 -13.60
CA GLN A 75 -10.57 -4.51 -12.65
C GLN A 75 -11.53 -5.58 -12.12
N HIS A 76 -12.02 -6.48 -12.99
CA HIS A 76 -12.92 -7.56 -12.58
C HIS A 76 -12.25 -8.55 -11.62
N VAL A 77 -11.04 -9.01 -11.94
CA VAL A 77 -10.28 -9.92 -11.06
C VAL A 77 -9.99 -9.25 -9.71
N LEU A 78 -9.56 -7.99 -9.72
CA LEU A 78 -9.29 -7.26 -8.48
C LEU A 78 -10.55 -7.02 -7.66
N HIS A 79 -11.70 -6.79 -8.30
CA HIS A 79 -12.97 -6.68 -7.60
C HIS A 79 -13.35 -7.97 -6.89
N GLN A 80 -13.23 -9.13 -7.55
CA GLN A 80 -13.47 -10.43 -6.92
C GLN A 80 -12.50 -10.65 -5.75
N PHE A 81 -11.20 -10.42 -5.98
CA PHE A 81 -10.16 -10.58 -4.96
C PHE A 81 -10.39 -9.68 -3.73
N LEU A 82 -10.72 -8.40 -3.92
CA LEU A 82 -10.99 -7.47 -2.82
C LEU A 82 -12.33 -7.72 -2.10
N SER A 83 -13.22 -8.50 -2.70
CA SER A 83 -14.51 -8.86 -2.09
C SER A 83 -14.36 -10.00 -1.07
N GLU A 84 -13.28 -10.77 -1.13
CA GLU A 84 -12.96 -11.87 -0.19
C GLU A 84 -12.42 -11.34 1.14
N ARG A 85 -13.22 -10.53 1.85
CA ARG A 85 -12.83 -9.84 3.08
C ARG A 85 -12.40 -10.80 4.20
N ASP A 86 -13.14 -11.88 4.41
CA ASP A 86 -12.83 -12.83 5.47
C ASP A 86 -11.48 -13.49 5.25
N TRP A 87 -11.14 -13.86 4.01
CA TRP A 87 -9.83 -14.41 3.70
C TRP A 87 -8.72 -13.36 3.81
N LEU A 88 -8.97 -12.12 3.34
CA LEU A 88 -8.01 -11.04 3.45
C LEU A 88 -7.64 -10.75 4.91
N ASP A 89 -8.66 -10.56 5.75
CA ASP A 89 -8.51 -10.12 7.13
C ASP A 89 -8.00 -11.23 8.06
N ASN A 90 -8.46 -12.46 7.86
CA ASN A 90 -8.13 -13.57 8.76
C ASN A 90 -6.99 -14.47 8.27
N VAL A 91 -6.63 -14.42 6.97
CA VAL A 91 -5.60 -15.30 6.39
C VAL A 91 -4.47 -14.50 5.76
N PHE A 92 -4.77 -13.66 4.76
CA PHE A 92 -3.74 -13.01 3.96
C PHE A 92 -2.92 -12.00 4.78
N PHE A 93 -3.55 -11.00 5.39
CA PHE A 93 -2.82 -9.96 6.13
C PHE A 93 -2.04 -10.51 7.32
N PRO A 94 -2.60 -11.39 8.17
CA PRO A 94 -1.83 -12.00 9.27
C PRO A 94 -0.63 -12.81 8.76
N THR A 95 -0.81 -13.59 7.69
CA THR A 95 0.26 -14.37 7.08
C THR A 95 1.35 -13.49 6.48
N ASN A 96 0.96 -12.43 5.75
CA ASN A 96 1.89 -11.51 5.12
C ASN A 96 2.74 -10.78 6.17
N LYS A 97 2.11 -10.24 7.22
CA LYS A 97 2.82 -9.58 8.34
C LYS A 97 3.82 -10.52 9.01
N ARG A 98 3.41 -11.74 9.34
CA ARG A 98 4.30 -12.74 9.94
C ARG A 98 5.51 -13.03 9.06
N ARG A 99 5.30 -13.29 7.76
CA ARG A 99 6.40 -13.60 6.82
C ARG A 99 7.32 -12.41 6.57
N LEU A 100 6.79 -11.18 6.52
CA LEU A 100 7.60 -9.97 6.42
C LEU A 100 8.51 -9.81 7.64
N LYS A 101 7.98 -10.05 8.85
CA LYS A 101 8.75 -10.02 10.09
C LYS A 101 9.86 -11.07 10.09
N GLU A 102 9.54 -12.32 9.75
CA GLU A 102 10.52 -13.43 9.65
C GLU A 102 11.65 -13.09 8.66
N ALA A 103 11.31 -12.58 7.48
CA ALA A 103 12.30 -12.19 6.48
C ALA A 103 13.20 -11.04 6.95
N LYS A 104 12.62 -10.04 7.63
CA LYS A 104 13.36 -8.93 8.24
C LYS A 104 14.31 -9.44 9.33
N GLU A 105 13.88 -10.38 10.18
CA GLU A 105 14.73 -10.96 11.24
C GLU A 105 15.93 -11.71 10.64
N VAL A 106 15.73 -12.51 9.59
CA VAL A 106 16.83 -13.19 8.89
C VAL A 106 17.86 -12.18 8.37
N LEU A 107 17.41 -11.13 7.70
CA LEU A 107 18.30 -10.08 7.17
C LEU A 107 19.02 -9.33 8.31
N VAL A 108 18.28 -8.93 9.34
CA VAL A 108 18.81 -8.14 10.46
C VAL A 108 19.87 -8.92 11.24
N ASN A 109 19.60 -10.19 11.54
CA ASN A 109 20.54 -11.04 12.25
C ASN A 109 21.79 -11.32 11.41
N GLY A 110 21.62 -11.57 10.11
CA GLY A 110 22.74 -11.79 9.19
C GLY A 110 23.68 -10.58 9.10
N LEU A 111 23.12 -9.38 8.97
CA LEU A 111 23.90 -8.13 8.94
C LEU A 111 24.56 -7.82 10.29
N ALA A 112 23.87 -8.07 11.40
CA ALA A 112 24.43 -7.89 12.74
C ALA A 112 25.65 -8.79 12.99
N ASN A 113 25.63 -10.04 12.49
CA ASN A 113 26.74 -10.98 12.63
C ASN A 113 28.04 -10.53 11.95
N ILE A 114 27.93 -9.67 10.92
CA ILE A 114 29.09 -9.09 10.22
C ILE A 114 29.35 -7.62 10.63
N GLY A 115 28.73 -7.16 11.71
CA GLY A 115 28.94 -5.82 12.27
C GLY A 115 28.34 -4.68 11.45
N ILE A 116 27.39 -4.95 10.55
CA ILE A 116 26.72 -3.90 9.77
C ILE A 116 25.55 -3.34 10.59
N PRO A 117 25.55 -2.03 10.92
CA PRO A 117 24.46 -1.41 11.66
C PRO A 117 23.21 -1.25 10.79
N ILE A 118 22.04 -1.33 11.43
CA ILE A 118 20.74 -1.21 10.77
C ILE A 118 19.91 -0.15 11.49
N LEU A 119 19.26 0.72 10.73
CA LEU A 119 18.27 1.63 11.27
C LEU A 119 17.05 0.82 11.72
N LYS A 120 16.71 0.90 13.01
CA LYS A 120 15.47 0.29 13.52
C LYS A 120 14.28 0.97 12.86
N SER A 121 13.30 0.17 12.41
CA SER A 121 12.01 0.70 11.99
C SER A 121 11.39 1.45 13.16
N SER A 122 10.88 2.65 12.87
CA SER A 122 10.03 3.43 13.79
C SER A 122 8.58 2.99 13.66
#